data_AF-A0A381N9L4-F1
#
_entry.id   AF-A0A381N9L4-F1
#
_cell.length_a   1.000
_cell.length_b   1.000
_cell.length_c   1.000
_cell.angle_alpha   90.00
_cell.angle_beta   90.00
_cell.angle_gamma   90.00
#
_symmetry.space_group_name_H-M   'P 1'
#
loop_
_entity.id
_entity.type
_entity.pdbx_description
1 polymer ?
#
loop_
_entity_poly.entity_id
_entity_poly.type
_entity_poly.pdbx_seq_one_letter_code
_entity_poly.pdbx_strand_id
1 'polypeptide(L)' 'MKLVKVIAIAIASVALSTGSLTAVEINKIHFLIPGGAGGGWDGTARGTGEALTKAGLIHSATFENMS' A
#
# COMPACT_ATOMS: atom_id res chain seq x y z
N MET A 1 -38.78 7.25 20.93
CA MET A 1 -37.69 6.32 21.34
C MET A 1 -37.13 5.48 20.20
N LYS A 2 -37.92 4.82 19.34
CA LYS A 2 -37.41 4.01 18.20
C LYS A 2 -36.58 4.82 17.19
N LEU A 3 -37.06 5.99 16.77
CA LEU A 3 -36.38 6.84 15.78
C LEU A 3 -35.02 7.35 16.28
N VAL A 4 -34.94 7.77 17.54
CA VAL A 4 -33.70 8.23 18.19
C VAL A 4 -32.67 7.10 18.29
N LYS A 5 -33.10 5.86 18.56
CA LYS A 5 -32.21 4.69 18.56
C LYS A 5 -31.68 4.36 17.16
N VAL A 6 -32.52 4.44 16.13
CA VAL A 6 -32.10 4.21 14.74
C VAL A 6 -31.06 5.25 14.30
N ILE A 7 -31.27 6.52 14.65
CA ILE A 7 -30.32 7.60 14.36
C ILE A 7 -28.99 7.38 15.12
N ALA A 8 -29.06 7.02 16.41
CA ALA A 8 -27.86 6.75 17.21
C ALA A 8 -27.05 5.57 16.66
N ILE A 9 -27.70 4.50 16.19
CA ILE A 9 -27.04 3.34 15.57
C ILE A 9 -26.38 3.75 14.24
N ALA A 10 -27.06 4.55 13.41
CA ALA A 10 -26.51 5.02 12.14
C ALA A 10 -25.25 5.88 12.32
N ILE A 11 -25.25 6.78 13.31
CA ILE A 11 -24.10 7.63 13.64
C ILE A 11 -22.93 6.78 14.16
N ALA A 12 -23.20 5.77 15.00
CA ALA A 12 -22.18 4.86 15.51
C ALA A 12 -21.53 4.04 14.37
N SER A 13 -22.31 3.57 13.39
CA SER A 13 -21.76 2.85 12.23
C SER A 13 -20.87 3.72 11.33
N VAL A 14 -21.21 5.00 11.15
CA VAL A 14 -20.36 5.93 10.39
C VAL A 14 -19.08 6.22 11.15
N ALA A 15 -19.15 6.46 12.47
CA ALA A 15 -17.98 6.71 13.30
C ALA A 15 -17.00 5.53 13.37
N LEU A 16 -17.49 4.28 13.21
CA LEU A 16 -16.63 3.10 13.15
C LEU A 16 -15.95 2.93 11.79
N SER A 17 -16.56 3.44 10.72
CA SER A 17 -16.05 3.33 9.34
C SER A 17 -14.93 4.34 9.00
N THR A 18 -14.77 5.40 9.79
CA THR A 18 -13.75 6.44 9.54
C THR A 18 -12.33 6.01 9.92
N GLY A 19 -12.16 4.91 10.66
CA GLY A 19 -10.85 4.40 11.10
C GLY A 19 -9.94 3.88 9.97
N SER A 20 -10.46 3.67 8.76
CA SER A 20 -9.70 3.17 7.60
C SER A 20 -9.38 4.23 6.54
N LEU A 21 -9.63 5.52 6.80
CA LEU A 21 -9.46 6.57 5.78
C LEU A 21 -8.02 7.07 5.62
N THR A 22 -7.07 6.60 6.41
CA THR A 22 -5.65 6.98 6.27
C THR A 22 -4.90 5.92 5.48
N ALA A 23 -5.12 5.90 4.15
CA ALA A 23 -4.17 5.25 3.26
C ALA A 23 -2.87 6.07 3.27
N VAL A 24 -1.78 5.48 3.77
CA VAL A 24 -0.45 6.11 3.68
C VAL A 24 -0.04 6.08 2.22
N GLU A 25 0.00 7.24 1.58
CA GLU A 25 0.47 7.38 0.21
C GLU A 25 2.00 7.16 0.18
N ILE A 26 2.42 6.02 -0.35
CA ILE A 26 3.85 5.73 -0.55
C ILE A 26 4.26 6.25 -1.92
N ASN A 27 4.99 7.37 -1.95
CA ASN A 27 5.44 7.96 -3.22
C ASN A 27 6.62 7.21 -3.85
N LYS A 28 7.53 6.64 -3.04
CA LYS A 28 8.76 5.99 -3.52
C LYS A 28 9.11 4.77 -2.69
N ILE A 29 9.62 3.73 -3.36
CA ILE A 29 10.17 2.53 -2.72
C ILE A 29 11.59 2.30 -3.21
N HIS A 30 12.50 2.01 -2.29
CA HIS A 30 13.85 1.55 -2.61
C HIS A 30 13.97 0.07 -2.22
N PHE A 31 14.24 -0.79 -3.20
CA PHE A 31 14.38 -2.22 -3.00
C PHE A 31 15.85 -2.56 -2.70
N LEU A 32 16.08 -3.14 -1.54
CA LEU A 32 17.31 -3.85 -1.22
C LEU A 32 17.16 -5.31 -1.67
N ILE A 33 18.01 -5.75 -2.58
CA ILE A 33 17.94 -7.05 -3.22
C ILE A 33 19.05 -7.93 -2.65
N PRO A 34 18.72 -8.97 -1.86
CA PRO A 34 19.70 -9.83 -1.21
C PRO A 34 20.24 -10.88 -2.19
N GLY A 35 20.75 -10.44 -3.34
CA GLY A 35 21.30 -11.29 -4.39
C GLY A 35 21.90 -10.47 -5.53
N GLY A 36 22.69 -11.13 -6.36
CA GLY A 36 23.32 -10.50 -7.52
C GLY A 36 22.33 -10.13 -8.62
N ALA A 37 22.78 -9.25 -9.51
CA ALA A 37 22.00 -8.83 -10.68
C ALA A 37 21.65 -10.03 -11.58
N GLY A 38 20.44 -10.02 -12.15
CA GLY A 38 19.95 -11.06 -13.06
C GLY A 38 19.49 -12.37 -12.39
N GLY A 39 19.62 -12.50 -11.07
CA GLY A 39 19.08 -13.64 -10.31
C GLY A 39 17.58 -13.56 -10.04
N GLY A 40 16.98 -14.62 -9.48
CA GLY A 40 15.55 -14.67 -9.18
C GLY A 40 15.07 -13.57 -8.20
N TRP A 41 15.91 -13.22 -7.23
CA TRP A 41 15.65 -12.11 -6.31
C TRP A 41 15.64 -10.75 -7.02
N ASP A 42 16.57 -10.52 -7.96
CA ASP A 42 16.64 -9.28 -8.74
C ASP A 42 15.42 -9.11 -9.65
N GLY A 43 15.07 -10.16 -10.38
CA GLY A 43 13.88 -10.17 -11.23
C GLY A 43 12.59 -9.95 -10.44
N THR A 44 12.46 -10.58 -9.26
CA THR A 44 11.27 -10.44 -8.41
C THR A 44 11.10 -9.00 -7.89
N ALA A 45 12.19 -8.38 -7.42
CA ALA A 45 12.16 -7.00 -6.93
C ALA A 45 11.80 -6.03 -8.06
N ARG A 46 12.45 -6.16 -9.23
CA ARG A 46 12.21 -5.29 -10.39
C ARG A 46 10.80 -5.45 -10.96
N GLY A 47 10.32 -6.68 -11.11
CA GLY A 47 8.96 -6.97 -11.56
C GLY A 47 7.89 -6.42 -10.60
N THR A 48 8.12 -6.53 -9.29
CA THR A 48 7.22 -5.93 -8.28
C THR A 48 7.23 -4.41 -8.37
N GLY A 49 8.41 -3.77 -8.44
CA GLY A 49 8.51 -2.32 -8.58
C GLY A 49 7.84 -1.80 -9.85
N GLU A 50 7.97 -2.52 -10.98
CA GLU A 50 7.29 -2.21 -12.23
C GLU A 50 5.76 -2.32 -12.08
N ALA A 51 5.26 -3.39 -11.48
CA ALA A 51 3.83 -3.59 -11.26
C ALA A 51 3.23 -2.49 -10.38
N LEU A 52 3.90 -2.14 -9.27
CA LEU A 52 3.45 -1.07 -8.36
C LEU A 52 3.43 0.30 -9.05
N THR A 53 4.46 0.60 -9.84
CA THR A 53 4.55 1.87 -10.58
C THR A 53 3.47 1.95 -11.66
N LYS A 54 3.28 0.87 -12.44
CA LYS A 54 2.23 0.80 -13.48
C LYS A 54 0.82 0.84 -12.91
N ALA A 55 0.61 0.32 -11.70
CA ALA A 55 -0.66 0.40 -11.00
C ALA A 55 -0.93 1.80 -10.41
N GLY A 56 0.01 2.75 -10.51
CA GLY A 56 -0.12 4.09 -9.93
C GLY A 56 -0.06 4.10 -8.40
N LEU A 57 0.40 3.01 -7.78
CA LEU A 57 0.48 2.89 -6.32
C LEU A 57 1.72 3.59 -5.75
N ILE A 58 2.77 3.73 -6.57
CA ILE A 58 4.00 4.48 -6.26
C ILE A 58 4.44 5.28 -7.50
N HIS A 59 5.17 6.37 -7.28
CA HIS A 59 5.68 7.23 -8.36
C HIS A 59 6.99 6.72 -8.95
N SER A 60 7.85 6.10 -8.13
CA SER A 60 9.13 5.55 -8.59
C SER A 60 9.63 4.42 -7.70
N ALA A 61 10.28 3.43 -8.31
CA ALA A 61 11.06 2.40 -7.63
C ALA A 61 12.55 2.51 -8.00
N THR A 62 13.44 2.28 -7.03
CA THR A 62 14.89 2.15 -7.23
C THR A 62 15.40 0.86 -6.63
N PHE A 63 16.56 0.36 -7.08
CA PHE A 63 17.02 -1.01 -6.82
C PHE A 63 18.51 -1.03 -6.49
N GLU A 64 18.89 -1.75 -5.44
CA GLU A 64 20.28 -2.00 -5.04
C GLU A 64 20.49 -3.49 -4.81
N ASN A 65 21.42 -4.09 -5.57
CA ASN A 65 21.88 -5.46 -5.35
C ASN A 65 22.98 -5.48 -4.29
N MET A 66 22.86 -6.34 -3.28
CA MET A 66 23.76 -6.38 -2.13
C MET A 66 24.91 -7.41 -2.26
N SER A 67 25.08 -8.04 -3.42
CA SER A 67 26.03 -9.13 -3.68
C SER A 67 26.99 -8.82 -4.80
#